data_AF-A0A7R9ZLB7-F1
#
_entry.id   AF-A0A7R9ZLB7-F1
#
_cell.length_a   1.000
_cell.length_b   1.000
_cell.length_c   1.000
_cell.angle_alpha   90.00
_cell.angle_beta   90.00
_cell.angle_gamma   90.00
#
_symmetry.space_group_name_H-M   'P 1'
#
loop_
_entity.id
_entity.type
_entity.pdbx_description
1 polymer ?
#
loop_
_entity_poly.entity_id
_entity_poly.type
_entity_poly.pdbx_seq_one_letter_code
_entity_poly.pdbx_strand_id
1 'polypeptide(L)'
;KELLQENFKFKVSNSPDYAGMTQEDAISDLQQRVKKYEEQYETIKEDSLSYIKIFNLSTKLLVNHIYGRMAKLIVPALMAWNIGTRPVFLCRPGQTIHDVTTD
;
A
#
# COMPACT_ATOMS: atom_id res chain seq x y z
N LYS A 1 -15.02 4.04 7.50
CA LYS A 1 -15.77 3.38 6.39
C LYS A 1 -15.39 3.98 5.03
N GLU A 2 -15.18 5.30 4.97
CA GLU A 2 -14.76 6.03 3.76
C GLU A 2 -13.49 5.45 3.11
N LEU A 3 -12.41 5.21 3.87
CA LEU A 3 -11.18 4.57 3.36
C LEU A 3 -11.41 3.21 2.67
N LEU A 4 -12.32 2.38 3.17
CA LEU A 4 -12.62 1.09 2.53
C LEU A 4 -13.31 1.30 1.18
N GLN A 5 -14.24 2.25 1.11
CA GLN A 5 -14.98 2.56 -0.11
C GLN A 5 -14.07 3.15 -1.18
N GLU A 6 -13.13 4.02 -0.82
CA GLU A 6 -12.11 4.54 -1.73
C GLU A 6 -11.22 3.41 -2.27
N ASN A 7 -10.75 2.52 -1.40
CA ASN A 7 -9.97 1.35 -1.83
C ASN A 7 -10.76 0.42 -2.76
N PHE A 8 -12.06 0.22 -2.50
CA PHE A 8 -12.93 -0.56 -3.38
C PHE A 8 -13.09 0.08 -4.75
N LYS A 9 -13.36 1.39 -4.81
CA LYS A 9 -13.43 2.12 -6.08
C LYS A 9 -12.11 2.04 -6.84
N PHE A 10 -11.00 2.28 -6.16
CA PHE A 10 -9.67 2.21 -6.75
C PHE A 10 -9.37 0.81 -7.31
N LYS A 11 -9.75 -0.26 -6.58
CA LYS A 11 -9.57 -1.63 -7.04
C LYS A 11 -10.44 -1.95 -8.25
N VAL A 12 -11.72 -1.60 -8.23
CA VAL A 12 -12.64 -1.84 -9.37
C VAL A 12 -12.16 -1.13 -10.63
N SER A 13 -11.66 0.11 -10.50
CA SER A 13 -11.18 0.88 -11.65
C SER A 13 -9.85 0.42 -12.24
N ASN A 14 -8.96 -0.19 -11.45
CA ASN A 14 -7.60 -0.55 -11.88
C ASN A 14 -7.37 -2.07 -12.02
N SER A 15 -8.31 -2.90 -11.58
CA SER A 15 -8.16 -4.35 -11.62
C SER A 15 -8.67 -4.94 -12.94
N PRO A 16 -7.92 -5.86 -13.57
CA PRO A 16 -8.39 -6.57 -14.76
C PRO A 16 -9.58 -7.50 -14.47
N ASP A 17 -9.80 -7.89 -13.21
CA ASP A 17 -10.87 -8.82 -12.78
C ASP A 17 -12.27 -8.28 -13.08
N TYR A 18 -12.43 -6.95 -13.16
CA TYR A 18 -13.71 -6.27 -13.37
C TYR A 18 -13.81 -5.62 -14.75
N ALA A 19 -12.90 -5.97 -15.68
CA ALA A 19 -12.92 -5.43 -17.03
C ALA A 19 -14.22 -5.79 -17.75
N GLY A 20 -14.98 -4.77 -18.18
CA GLY A 20 -16.25 -4.93 -18.90
C GLY A 20 -17.49 -5.06 -18.01
N MET A 21 -17.35 -5.00 -16.68
CA MET A 21 -18.49 -4.90 -15.76
C MET A 21 -18.87 -3.44 -15.51
N THR A 22 -20.13 -3.21 -15.14
CA THR A 22 -20.54 -1.89 -14.63
C THR A 22 -19.91 -1.68 -13.25
N GLN A 23 -19.65 -0.41 -12.90
CA GLN A 23 -19.02 -0.07 -11.62
C GLN A 23 -19.86 -0.55 -10.42
N GLU A 24 -21.18 -0.52 -10.55
CA GLU A 24 -22.13 -0.90 -9.50
C GLU A 24 -22.07 -2.41 -9.25
N ASP A 25 -22.11 -3.22 -10.31
CA ASP A 25 -22.03 -4.68 -10.23
C ASP A 25 -20.67 -5.13 -9.67
N ALA A 26 -19.58 -4.51 -10.13
CA ALA A 26 -18.23 -4.82 -9.66
C ALA A 26 -18.03 -4.50 -8.17
N ILE A 27 -18.58 -3.38 -7.67
CA ILE A 27 -18.54 -3.06 -6.24
C ILE A 27 -19.36 -4.06 -5.42
N SER A 28 -20.55 -4.44 -5.92
CA SER A 28 -21.40 -5.43 -5.25
C SER A 28 -20.72 -6.80 -5.14
N ASP A 29 -20.12 -7.29 -6.22
CA ASP A 29 -19.35 -8.53 -6.21
C ASP A 29 -18.18 -8.46 -5.23
N LEU A 30 -17.40 -7.37 -5.27
CA LEU A 30 -16.26 -7.18 -4.37
C LEU A 30 -16.70 -7.18 -2.89
N GLN A 31 -17.82 -6.56 -2.56
CA GLN A 31 -18.38 -6.57 -1.19
C GLN A 31 -18.80 -7.97 -0.76
N GLN A 32 -19.46 -8.74 -1.62
CA GLN A 32 -19.81 -10.14 -1.32
C GLN A 32 -18.58 -10.99 -1.11
N ARG A 33 -17.54 -10.79 -1.92
CA ARG A 33 -16.26 -11.48 -1.80
C ARG A 33 -15.56 -11.15 -0.48
N VAL A 34 -15.54 -9.87 -0.07
CA VAL A 34 -15.01 -9.44 1.23
C VAL A 34 -15.75 -10.12 2.37
N LYS A 35 -17.09 -10.13 2.34
CA LYS A 35 -17.91 -10.77 3.37
C LYS A 35 -17.58 -12.26 3.55
N LYS A 36 -17.39 -12.99 2.45
CA LYS A 36 -16.97 -14.40 2.51
C LYS A 36 -15.60 -14.59 3.18
N TYR A 37 -14.65 -13.70 2.92
CA TYR A 37 -13.36 -13.75 3.61
C TYR A 37 -13.49 -13.38 5.08
N GLU A 38 -14.33 -12.41 5.43
CA GLU A 38 -14.58 -12.02 6.84
C GLU A 38 -15.13 -13.17 7.68
N GLU A 39 -15.99 -14.02 7.11
CA GLU A 39 -16.55 -15.20 7.79
C GLU A 39 -15.48 -16.21 8.23
N GLN A 40 -14.36 -16.29 7.52
CA GLN A 40 -13.28 -17.24 7.78
C GLN A 40 -12.00 -16.56 8.30
N TYR A 41 -11.97 -15.23 8.40
CA TYR A 41 -10.75 -14.50 8.70
C TYR A 41 -10.36 -14.64 10.17
N GLU A 42 -9.22 -15.29 10.41
CA GLU A 42 -8.60 -15.36 11.72
C GLU A 42 -7.38 -14.45 11.79
N THR A 43 -7.44 -13.48 12.70
CA THR A 43 -6.32 -12.56 12.93
C THR A 43 -5.16 -13.29 13.62
N ILE A 44 -3.93 -13.11 13.14
CA ILE A 44 -2.71 -13.58 13.81
C ILE A 44 -2.65 -12.97 15.22
N LYS A 45 -2.63 -13.85 16.22
CA LYS A 45 -2.51 -13.51 17.66
C LYS A 45 -1.36 -14.27 18.35
N GLU A 46 -0.69 -15.16 17.63
CA GLU A 46 0.32 -16.02 18.22
C GLU A 46 1.63 -15.26 18.38
N ASP A 47 2.09 -15.14 19.63
CA ASP A 47 3.30 -14.39 19.95
C ASP A 47 4.57 -15.12 19.53
N SER A 48 4.53 -16.43 19.27
CA SER A 48 5.69 -17.22 18.84
C SER A 48 6.16 -16.89 17.40
N LEU A 49 5.29 -16.27 16.59
CA LEU A 49 5.51 -16.06 15.16
C LEU A 49 6.15 -14.70 14.87
N SER A 50 7.02 -14.66 13.86
CA SER A 50 7.56 -13.41 13.33
C SER A 50 6.60 -12.78 12.32
N TYR A 51 6.02 -11.62 12.64
CA TYR A 51 5.12 -10.92 11.73
C TYR A 51 5.13 -9.39 11.90
N ILE A 52 4.64 -8.70 10.87
CA ILE A 52 4.34 -7.27 10.91
C ILE A 52 2.86 -7.08 10.61
N LYS A 53 2.15 -6.40 11.50
CA LYS A 53 0.75 -6.03 11.31
C LYS A 53 0.62 -4.52 11.16
N ILE A 54 0.09 -4.11 10.02
CA ILE A 54 -0.11 -2.71 9.65
C ILE A 54 -1.59 -2.38 9.83
N PHE A 55 -1.88 -1.33 10.58
CA PHE A 55 -3.24 -0.87 10.85
C PHE A 55 -3.47 0.47 10.14
N ASN A 56 -4.62 0.59 9.48
CA ASN A 56 -5.09 1.83 8.85
C ASN A 56 -4.00 2.50 7.99
N LEU A 57 -3.47 1.78 7.00
CA LEU A 57 -2.49 2.33 6.03
C LEU A 57 -1.26 2.97 6.71
N SER A 58 -0.64 2.22 7.63
CA SER A 58 0.58 2.61 8.40
C SER A 58 0.38 3.62 9.54
N THR A 59 -0.86 3.92 9.95
CA THR A 59 -1.12 4.74 11.16
C THR A 59 -0.57 4.08 12.44
N LYS A 60 -0.64 2.76 12.52
CA LYS A 60 -0.07 1.96 13.61
C LYS A 60 0.56 0.71 13.02
N LEU A 61 1.71 0.33 13.55
CA LEU A 61 2.46 -0.84 13.12
C LEU A 61 2.81 -1.67 14.36
N LEU A 62 2.49 -2.96 14.33
CA LEU A 62 2.85 -3.93 15.36
C LEU A 62 3.88 -4.88 14.76
N VAL A 63 5.07 -4.93 15.36
CA VAL A 63 6.15 -5.81 14.96
C VAL A 63 6.31 -6.87 16.04
N ASN A 64 6.30 -8.14 15.65
CA ASN A 64 6.50 -9.25 16.56
C ASN A 64 7.66 -10.14 16.11
N HIS A 65 8.57 -10.47 17.02
CA HIS A 65 9.73 -11.36 16.79
C HIS A 65 10.56 -11.05 15.52
N ILE A 66 10.86 -9.76 15.28
CA ILE A 66 11.76 -9.33 14.20
C ILE A 66 13.00 -8.67 14.77
N TYR A 67 14.17 -9.19 14.37
CA TYR A 67 15.46 -8.77 14.94
C TYR A 67 16.50 -8.44 13.86
N GLY A 68 17.60 -7.83 14.30
CA GLY A 68 18.78 -7.60 13.48
C GLY A 68 18.53 -6.65 12.30
N ARG A 69 19.13 -6.96 11.15
CA ARG A 69 19.13 -6.09 9.97
C ARG A 69 17.73 -5.88 9.39
N MET A 70 16.86 -6.89 9.47
CA MET A 70 15.50 -6.81 8.95
C MET A 70 14.66 -5.80 9.72
N ALA A 71 14.79 -5.76 11.05
CA ALA A 71 14.14 -4.73 11.86
C ALA A 71 14.61 -3.32 11.49
N LYS A 72 15.90 -3.15 11.18
CA LYS A 72 16.48 -1.84 10.81
C LYS A 72 16.12 -1.37 9.41
N LEU A 73 15.92 -2.28 8.45
CA LEU A 73 15.64 -1.91 7.05
C LEU A 73 14.14 -1.88 6.74
N ILE A 74 13.41 -2.93 7.13
CA ILE A 74 12.01 -3.12 6.71
C ILE A 74 11.06 -2.25 7.53
N VAL A 75 11.24 -2.18 8.86
CA VAL A 75 10.32 -1.44 9.72
C VAL A 75 10.30 0.05 9.36
N PRO A 76 11.45 0.76 9.21
CA PRO A 76 11.43 2.16 8.81
C PRO A 76 10.88 2.38 7.39
N ALA A 77 11.15 1.45 6.46
CA ALA A 77 10.61 1.54 5.10
C ALA A 77 9.08 1.47 5.09
N LEU A 78 8.49 0.52 5.82
CA LEU A 78 7.02 0.38 5.94
C LEU A 78 6.36 1.59 6.62
N MET A 79 7.07 2.23 7.56
CA MET A 79 6.62 3.47 8.19
C MET A 79 6.72 4.69 7.26
N ALA A 80 7.69 4.69 6.34
CA ALA A 80 7.89 5.78 5.39
C ALA A 80 6.97 5.71 4.16
N TRP A 81 6.48 4.52 3.81
CA TRP A 81 5.59 4.35 2.65
C TRP A 81 4.21 4.98 2.89
N ASN A 82 3.75 5.69 1.87
CA ASN A 82 2.46 6.36 1.84
C ASN A 82 1.71 5.92 0.57
N ILE A 83 0.40 5.68 0.70
CA ILE A 83 -0.44 5.18 -0.41
C ILE A 83 -1.09 6.32 -1.20
N GLY A 84 -1.13 7.53 -0.63
CA GLY A 84 -1.69 8.71 -1.30
C GLY A 84 -0.86 9.14 -2.51
N THR A 85 -1.53 9.67 -3.54
CA THR A 85 -0.88 10.25 -4.72
C THR A 85 -0.06 11.47 -4.31
N ARG A 86 1.27 11.34 -4.37
CA ARG A 86 2.21 12.43 -4.10
C ARG A 86 3.12 12.57 -5.33
N PRO A 87 3.00 13.64 -6.13
CA PRO A 87 3.87 13.81 -7.28
C PRO A 87 5.30 14.03 -6.80
N VAL A 88 6.23 13.23 -7.32
CA VAL A 88 7.67 13.38 -7.06
C VAL A 88 8.29 13.99 -8.31
N PHE A 89 8.71 15.25 -8.20
CA PHE A 89 9.39 15.95 -9.28
C PHE A 89 10.89 15.75 -9.16
N LEU A 90 11.52 15.22 -10.21
CA LEU A 90 12.96 15.06 -10.31
C LEU A 90 13.46 15.99 -11.41
N CYS A 91 14.32 16.94 -11.05
CA CYS A 91 14.93 17.87 -11.99
C CYS A 91 16.43 17.64 -12.05
N ARG A 92 17.03 17.80 -13.23
CA ARG A 92 18.49 17.90 -13.35
C ARG A 92 18.98 19.18 -12.69
N PRO A 93 20.24 19.22 -12.20
CA PRO A 93 20.84 20.48 -11.80
C PRO A 93 20.83 21.46 -12.99
N GLY A 94 20.73 22.76 -12.71
CA GLY A 94 20.85 23.79 -13.73
C GLY A 94 22.23 23.74 -14.40
N GLN A 95 22.31 24.11 -15.68
CA GLN A 95 23.58 24.18 -16.40
C GLN A 95 24.58 25.06 -15.65
N THR A 96 25.78 24.54 -15.45
CA THR A 96 26.90 25.30 -14.89
C THR A 96 27.84 25.76 -15.98
N ILE A 97 28.66 26.77 -15.69
CA ILE A 97 29.66 27.32 -16.61
C ILE A 97 30.67 26.24 -17.05
N HIS A 98 30.86 25.18 -16.25
CA HIS A 98 31.75 24.05 -16.55
C HIS A 98 31.13 23.01 -17.50
N ASP A 99 29.80 23.02 -17.70
CA ASP A 99 29.11 22.11 -18.62
C ASP A 99 29.07 22.66 -20.06
N VAL A 100 29.42 23.94 -20.24
CA VAL A 100 29.60 24.55 -21.55
C VAL A 100 31.01 24.22 -22.01
N THR A 101 31.20 23.02 -22.53
CA THR A 101 32.41 22.74 -23.32
C THR A 101 32.29 23.58 -24.58
N THR A 102 33.05 24.67 -24.62
CA THR A 102 33.23 25.49 -25.83
C THR A 102 33.84 24.60 -26.89
N ASP A 103 33.12 24.39 -28.00
CA ASP A 103 33.68 23.85 -29.24
C ASP A 103 34.83 24.74 -29.76
#